data_AF-A0AAD4EWV7-F1
#
_entry.id   AF-A0AAD4EWV7-F1
#
_cell.length_a   1.000
_cell.length_b   1.000
_cell.length_c   1.000
_cell.angle_alpha   90.00
_cell.angle_beta   90.00
_cell.angle_gamma   90.00
#
_symmetry.space_group_name_H-M   'P 1'
#
loop_
_entity.id
_entity.type
_entity.pdbx_description
1 polymer ?
#
loop_
_entity_poly.entity_id
_entity_poly.type
_entity_poly.pdbx_seq_one_letter_code
_entity_poly.pdbx_strand_id
1 'polypeptide(L)'
;MAPIVLPNDYQPPASSTHHLRHREQADKDPKAFAFNCAQRAHANFTENLTPFLGALLVSGLQYPVFAASLGAVWTVGRVLFALGYTSSGPQGRLAGSILGSLSDIVLKLTAGYTTLGWALGW
;
A
#
# COMPACT_ATOMS: atom_id res chain seq x y z
N MET A 1 -2.85 -10.89 -3.60
CA MET A 1 -4.22 -11.16 -4.07
C MET A 1 -4.21 -11.24 -5.58
N ALA A 2 -3.92 -12.44 -6.09
CA ALA A 2 -4.20 -12.80 -7.47
C ALA A 2 -5.72 -12.86 -7.65
N PRO A 3 -6.27 -12.50 -8.81
CA PRO A 3 -7.66 -12.82 -9.12
C PRO A 3 -7.79 -14.35 -9.07
N ILE A 4 -8.75 -14.84 -8.29
CA ILE A 4 -9.15 -16.24 -8.34
C ILE A 4 -9.78 -16.41 -9.72
N VAL A 5 -9.04 -17.00 -10.65
CA VAL A 5 -9.61 -17.43 -11.94
C VAL A 5 -10.48 -18.64 -11.62
N LEU A 6 -11.78 -18.41 -11.48
CA LEU A 6 -12.75 -19.48 -11.24
C LEU A 6 -12.80 -20.37 -12.49
N PRO A 7 -12.93 -21.70 -12.32
CA PRO A 7 -13.24 -22.62 -13.41
C PRO A 7 -14.46 -22.10 -14.19
N ASN A 8 -14.47 -22.26 -15.51
CA ASN A 8 -15.48 -21.71 -16.42
C ASN A 8 -16.92 -22.22 -16.15
N ASP A 9 -17.02 -23.18 -15.24
CA ASP A 9 -18.14 -24.02 -14.86
C ASP A 9 -18.52 -23.85 -13.37
N TYR A 10 -17.85 -22.97 -12.63
CA TYR A 10 -18.21 -22.65 -11.25
C TYR A 10 -19.44 -21.72 -11.21
N GLN A 11 -20.61 -22.30 -10.90
CA GLN A 11 -21.81 -21.53 -10.56
C GLN A 11 -21.84 -21.27 -9.04
N PRO A 12 -21.68 -20.01 -8.60
CA PRO A 12 -21.73 -19.70 -7.18
C PRO A 12 -23.13 -19.94 -6.59
N PRO A 13 -23.25 -20.27 -5.29
CA PRO A 13 -24.54 -20.46 -4.64
C PRO A 13 -25.39 -19.17 -4.75
N ALA A 14 -26.71 -19.30 -4.90
CA ALA A 14 -27.62 -18.19 -5.25
C ALA A 14 -27.49 -16.94 -4.35
N SER A 15 -27.23 -17.13 -3.05
CA SER A 15 -26.98 -16.04 -2.09
C SER A 15 -25.70 -15.24 -2.38
N SER A 16 -24.72 -15.86 -3.05
CA SER A 16 -23.46 -15.24 -3.46
C SER A 16 -23.44 -14.74 -4.91
N THR A 17 -24.36 -15.21 -5.76
CA THR A 17 -24.43 -14.81 -7.16
C THR A 17 -24.65 -13.32 -7.38
N HIS A 18 -25.27 -12.59 -6.43
CA HIS A 18 -25.57 -11.18 -6.62
C HIS A 18 -24.29 -10.33 -6.54
N HIS A 19 -23.45 -10.52 -5.51
CA HIS A 19 -22.22 -9.76 -5.37
C HIS A 19 -21.15 -10.18 -6.39
N LEU A 20 -21.13 -11.44 -6.82
CA LEU A 20 -20.20 -11.93 -7.84
C LEU A 20 -20.54 -11.40 -9.24
N ARG A 21 -21.83 -11.32 -9.60
CA ARG A 21 -22.27 -10.72 -10.87
C ARG A 21 -21.89 -9.25 -11.00
N HIS A 22 -21.96 -8.48 -9.92
CA HIS A 22 -21.51 -7.08 -9.92
C HIS A 22 -19.99 -6.95 -10.08
N ARG A 23 -19.20 -7.90 -9.56
CA ARG A 23 -17.74 -7.90 -9.72
C ARG A 23 -17.31 -8.27 -11.14
N GLU A 24 -17.91 -9.31 -11.72
CA GLU A 24 -17.63 -9.70 -13.11
C GLU A 24 -18.10 -8.65 -14.12
N GLN A 25 -19.23 -7.99 -13.86
CA GLN A 25 -19.70 -6.89 -14.70
C GLN A 25 -18.84 -5.64 -14.54
N ALA A 26 -18.34 -5.37 -13.32
CA ALA A 26 -17.40 -4.27 -13.06
C ALA A 26 -16.02 -4.50 -13.70
N ASP A 27 -15.58 -5.75 -13.85
CA ASP A 27 -14.35 -6.07 -14.57
C ASP A 27 -14.50 -5.91 -16.10
N LYS A 28 -15.73 -5.93 -16.62
CA LYS A 28 -16.03 -5.68 -18.05
C LYS A 28 -16.21 -4.19 -18.37
N ASP A 29 -16.55 -3.35 -17.39
CA ASP A 29 -16.62 -1.89 -17.56
C ASP A 29 -15.27 -1.24 -17.18
N PRO A 30 -14.54 -0.64 -18.15
CA PRO A 30 -13.25 0.00 -17.89
C PRO A 30 -13.27 1.04 -16.76
N LYS A 31 -14.40 1.74 -16.58
CA LYS A 31 -14.55 2.74 -15.51
C LYS A 31 -14.68 2.10 -14.14
N ALA A 32 -15.48 1.03 -14.03
CA ALA A 32 -15.66 0.30 -12.79
C ALA A 32 -14.36 -0.44 -12.39
N PHE A 33 -13.63 -1.00 -13.35
CA PHE A 33 -12.31 -1.58 -13.12
C PHE A 33 -11.29 -0.55 -12.60
N ALA A 34 -11.22 0.63 -13.20
CA ALA A 34 -10.35 1.72 -12.74
C ALA A 34 -10.72 2.19 -11.32
N PHE A 35 -12.02 2.29 -11.02
CA PHE A 35 -12.51 2.63 -9.68
C PHE A 35 -12.10 1.58 -8.63
N ASN A 36 -12.27 0.29 -8.93
CA ASN A 36 -11.83 -0.80 -8.04
C ASN A 36 -10.32 -0.77 -7.80
N CYS A 37 -9.54 -0.46 -8.84
CA CYS A 37 -8.09 -0.29 -8.74
C CYS A 37 -7.71 0.88 -7.82
N ALA A 38 -8.37 2.02 -7.97
CA ALA A 38 -8.17 3.19 -7.10
C ALA A 38 -8.54 2.88 -5.64
N GLN A 39 -9.66 2.20 -5.40
CA GLN A 39 -10.04 1.76 -4.05
C GLN A 39 -8.98 0.87 -3.41
N ARG A 40 -8.43 -0.08 -4.17
CA ARG A 40 -7.38 -0.97 -3.68
C ARG A 40 -6.07 -0.24 -3.40
N ALA A 41 -5.70 0.72 -4.24
CA ALA A 41 -4.55 1.58 -3.98
C ALA A 41 -4.73 2.43 -2.72
N HIS A 42 -5.93 2.98 -2.51
CA HIS A 42 -6.28 3.73 -1.31
C HIS A 42 -6.23 2.85 -0.05
N ALA A 43 -6.84 1.66 -0.08
CA ALA A 43 -6.78 0.72 1.03
C ALA A 43 -5.33 0.39 1.42
N ASN A 44 -4.47 0.12 0.43
CA ASN A 44 -3.05 -0.14 0.68
C ASN A 44 -2.32 1.07 1.28
N PHE A 45 -2.68 2.29 0.89
CA PHE A 45 -2.13 3.50 1.50
C PHE A 45 -2.52 3.60 2.98
N THR A 46 -3.80 3.44 3.29
CA THR A 46 -4.29 3.52 4.68
C THR A 46 -3.73 2.44 5.59
N GLU A 47 -3.54 1.22 5.10
CA GLU A 47 -2.92 0.12 5.85
C GLU A 47 -1.46 0.42 6.24
N ASN A 48 -0.74 1.17 5.40
CA ASN A 48 0.67 1.47 5.62
C ASN A 48 0.91 2.84 6.28
N LEU A 49 -0.05 3.76 6.20
CA LEU A 49 0.10 5.11 6.73
C LEU A 49 0.30 5.11 8.24
N THR A 50 -0.54 4.38 8.99
CA THR A 50 -0.48 4.32 10.46
C THR A 50 0.87 3.82 10.98
N PRO A 51 1.40 2.66 10.57
CA PRO A 51 2.71 2.20 11.05
C PRO A 51 3.87 3.10 10.57
N PHE A 52 3.75 3.70 9.39
CA PHE A 52 4.75 4.65 8.88
C PHE A 52 4.82 5.92 9.75
N LEU A 53 3.68 6.53 10.09
CA LEU A 53 3.64 7.73 10.93
C LEU A 53 4.22 7.46 12.32
N GLY A 54 3.94 6.29 12.90
CA GLY A 54 4.54 5.88 14.16
C GLY A 54 6.07 5.85 14.09
N ALA A 55 6.63 5.20 13.06
CA ALA A 55 8.07 5.15 12.86
C ALA A 55 8.69 6.53 12.56
N LEU A 56 8.00 7.37 11.79
CA LEU A 56 8.45 8.72 11.45
C LEU A 56 8.56 9.61 12.69
N LEU A 57 7.57 9.56 13.57
CA LEU A 57 7.56 10.36 14.80
C LEU A 57 8.66 9.89 15.77
N VAL A 58 8.78 8.57 15.98
CA VAL A 58 9.78 8.02 16.90
C VAL A 58 11.20 8.30 16.41
N SER A 59 11.48 8.06 15.13
CA SER A 59 12.80 8.35 14.56
C SER A 59 13.10 9.86 14.49
N GLY A 60 12.09 10.68 14.23
CA GLY A 60 12.21 12.14 14.12
C GLY A 60 12.55 12.85 15.43
N LEU A 61 12.26 12.24 16.58
CA LEU A 61 12.63 12.79 17.89
C LEU A 61 14.15 12.85 18.10
N GLN A 62 14.90 11.91 17.53
CA GLN A 62 16.36 11.86 17.64
C GLN A 62 17.06 12.30 16.35
N TYR A 63 16.48 12.01 15.19
CA TYR A 63 17.07 12.29 13.87
C TYR A 63 16.08 13.03 12.94
N PRO A 64 15.74 14.30 13.23
CA PRO A 64 14.63 15.01 12.56
C PRO A 64 14.85 15.18 11.05
N VAL A 65 16.04 15.56 10.60
CA VAL A 65 16.34 15.79 9.17
C VAL A 65 16.34 14.47 8.40
N PHE A 66 16.86 13.39 9.00
CA PHE A 66 16.91 12.07 8.40
C PHE A 66 15.53 11.43 8.29
N ALA A 67 14.71 11.53 9.35
CA ALA A 67 13.33 11.08 9.32
C ALA A 67 12.51 11.85 8.28
N ALA A 68 12.67 13.17 8.20
CA ALA A 68 11.98 14.00 7.21
C ALA A 68 12.36 13.64 5.76
N SER A 69 13.64 13.39 5.47
CA SER A 69 14.08 13.01 4.13
C SER A 69 13.53 11.64 3.70
N LEU A 70 13.58 10.63 4.59
CA LEU A 70 12.97 9.33 4.35
C LEU A 70 11.45 9.42 4.20
N GLY A 71 10.79 10.28 4.97
CA GLY A 71 9.35 10.50 4.85
C GLY A 71 8.96 11.17 3.54
N ALA A 72 9.79 12.07 3.02
CA ALA A 72 9.62 12.64 1.68
C ALA A 72 9.76 11.57 0.59
N VAL A 73 10.79 10.71 0.68
CA VAL A 73 11.00 9.59 -0.26
C VAL A 73 9.81 8.62 -0.24
N TRP A 74 9.29 8.29 0.95
CA TRP A 74 8.11 7.45 1.09
C TRP A 74 6.89 8.06 0.41
N THR A 75 6.65 9.36 0.63
CA THR A 75 5.55 10.10 0.02
C THR A 75 5.62 10.07 -1.51
N VAL A 76 6.80 10.31 -2.09
CA VAL A 76 7.02 10.20 -3.53
C VAL A 76 6.76 8.77 -4.03
N GLY A 77 7.24 7.76 -3.31
CA GLY A 77 6.95 6.35 -3.62
C GLY A 77 5.44 6.05 -3.66
N ARG A 78 4.64 6.64 -2.76
CA ARG A 78 3.18 6.49 -2.75
C ARG A 78 2.49 7.18 -3.92
N VAL A 79 2.96 8.36 -4.33
CA VAL A 79 2.48 9.04 -5.53
C VAL A 79 2.76 8.19 -6.77
N LEU A 80 4.00 7.70 -6.92
CA LEU A 80 4.38 6.81 -8.03
C LEU A 80 3.59 5.49 -8.01
N PHE A 81 3.32 4.93 -6.83
CA PHE A 81 2.49 3.75 -6.68
C PHE A 81 1.07 4.01 -7.20
N ALA A 82 0.43 5.10 -6.78
CA ALA A 82 -0.94 5.43 -7.18
C ALA A 82 -1.05 5.74 -8.68
N LEU A 83 -0.11 6.50 -9.23
CA LEU A 83 -0.05 6.80 -10.68
C LEU A 83 0.19 5.53 -11.50
N GLY A 84 1.14 4.68 -11.08
CA GLY A 84 1.41 3.41 -11.75
C GLY A 84 0.22 2.44 -11.68
N TYR A 85 -0.49 2.41 -10.55
CA TYR A 85 -1.66 1.54 -10.36
C TYR A 85 -2.87 1.99 -11.20
N THR A 86 -3.04 3.31 -11.39
CA THR A 86 -4.15 3.88 -12.17
C THR A 86 -3.88 3.86 -13.68
N SER A 87 -2.61 4.02 -14.11
CA SER A 87 -2.23 4.02 -15.53
C SER A 87 -2.04 2.62 -16.11
N SER A 88 -1.44 1.71 -15.37
CA SER A 88 -1.00 0.40 -15.90
C SER A 88 -1.52 -0.78 -15.08
N GLY A 89 -2.55 -0.54 -14.26
CA GLY A 89 -3.17 -1.56 -13.42
C GLY A 89 -2.21 -2.16 -12.37
N PRO A 90 -2.45 -3.40 -11.93
CA PRO A 90 -1.73 -4.02 -10.80
C PRO A 90 -0.21 -4.19 -10.98
N GLN A 91 0.28 -4.15 -12.22
CA GLN A 91 1.69 -4.34 -12.56
C GLN A 91 2.49 -3.03 -12.45
N GLY A 92 1.87 -1.89 -12.75
CA GLY A 92 2.51 -0.56 -12.69
C GLY A 92 2.89 -0.10 -11.27
N ARG A 93 2.43 -0.80 -10.25
CA ARG A 93 2.64 -0.44 -8.83
C ARG A 93 4.05 -0.73 -8.31
N LEU A 94 4.83 -1.56 -9.02
CA LEU A 94 6.05 -2.17 -8.46
C LEU A 94 7.12 -1.14 -8.12
N ALA A 95 7.36 -0.16 -9.02
CA ALA A 95 8.38 0.85 -8.82
C ALA A 95 8.11 1.72 -7.58
N GLY A 96 6.89 2.25 -7.44
CA GLY A 96 6.49 3.01 -6.26
C GLY A 96 6.46 2.17 -4.98
N SER A 97 6.09 0.88 -5.10
CA SER A 97 6.11 -0.05 -3.97
C SER A 97 7.52 -0.29 -3.45
N ILE A 98 8.49 -0.52 -4.34
CA ILE A 98 9.88 -0.78 -3.93
C ILE A 98 10.47 0.46 -3.27
N LEU A 99 10.32 1.64 -3.90
CA LEU A 99 10.83 2.89 -3.34
C LEU A 99 10.24 3.19 -1.96
N GLY A 100 8.91 3.11 -1.83
CA GLY A 100 8.22 3.37 -0.57
C GLY A 100 8.51 2.31 0.50
N SER A 101 8.58 1.02 0.14
CA SER A 101 8.87 -0.04 1.12
C SER A 101 10.30 0.02 1.65
N LEU A 102 11.29 0.36 0.81
CA LEU A 102 12.67 0.51 1.25
C LEU A 102 12.82 1.66 2.25
N SER A 103 12.25 2.83 1.95
CA SER A 103 12.31 3.97 2.88
C SER A 103 11.58 3.66 4.20
N ASP A 104 10.45 2.97 4.15
CA ASP A 104 9.67 2.58 5.33
C ASP A 104 10.42 1.58 6.23
N ILE A 105 11.11 0.59 5.62
CA ILE A 105 11.94 -0.37 6.36
C ILE A 105 13.09 0.34 7.08
N VAL A 106 13.79 1.23 6.38
CA VAL A 106 14.90 1.99 6.98
C VAL A 106 14.39 2.82 8.16
N LEU A 107 13.26 3.52 7.99
CA LEU A 107 12.66 4.35 9.03
C LEU A 107 12.26 3.53 10.26
N LYS A 108 11.68 2.35 10.07
CA LYS A 108 11.30 1.42 11.16
C LYS A 108 12.51 0.85 11.90
N LEU A 109 13.59 0.54 11.18
CA LEU A 109 14.85 0.12 11.82
C LEU A 109 15.45 1.25 12.67
N THR A 110 15.45 2.49 12.16
CA THR A 110 15.89 3.65 12.93
C THR A 110 15.02 3.86 14.16
N ALA A 111 13.69 3.79 14.03
CA ALA A 111 12.78 3.92 15.17
C ALA A 111 12.98 2.81 16.22
N GLY A 112 13.25 1.58 15.78
CA GLY A 112 13.63 0.47 16.67
C GLY A 112 14.94 0.74 17.40
N TYR A 113 15.96 1.23 16.70
CA TYR A 113 17.25 1.57 17.27
C TYR A 113 17.16 2.72 18.29
N THR A 114 16.42 3.80 17.99
CA THR A 114 16.25 4.92 18.93
C THR A 114 15.52 4.48 20.19
N THR A 115 14.46 3.69 20.04
CA THR A 115 13.70 3.15 21.18
C THR A 115 14.57 2.23 22.05
N LEU A 116 15.40 1.38 21.44
CA LEU A 116 16.35 0.53 22.17
C LEU A 116 17.40 1.34 22.92
N GLY A 117 17.93 2.41 22.31
CA GLY A 117 18.88 3.29 22.99
C GLY A 117 18.28 3.95 24.22
N TRP A 118 17.06 4.47 24.11
CA TRP A 118 16.34 5.02 25.26
C TRP A 118 16.04 3.97 26.34
N ALA A 119 15.71 2.75 25.95
CA ALA A 119 15.44 1.66 26.89
C ALA A 119 16.71 1.17 27.62
N LEU A 120 17.86 1.16 26.94
CA LEU A 120 19.13 0.65 27.47
C LEU A 120 20.02 1.75 28.07
N GLY A 121 19.60 3.01 27.96
CA GLY A 121 20.21 4.14 28.66
C GLY A 121 21.59 4.54 28.13
N TRP A 122 21.85 4.32 26.84
CA TRP A 122 23.05 4.80 26.15
C TRP A 122 22.76 5.97 25.24
#